data_AF-A0A267FSW7-F1
#
_entry.id   AF-A0A267FSW7-F1
#
_cell.length_a   1.000
_cell.length_b   1.000
_cell.length_c   1.000
_cell.angle_alpha   90.00
_cell.angle_beta   90.00
_cell.angle_gamma   90.00
#
_symmetry.space_group_name_H-M   'P 1'
#
loop_
_entity.id
_entity.type
_entity.pdbx_description
1 polymer ?
#
loop_
_entity_poly.entity_id
_entity_poly.type
_entity_poly.pdbx_seq_one_letter_code
_entity_poly.pdbx_strand_id
1 'polypeptide(L)'
;MGALMWRRAIVGYDIQGPPTAAETVEDEELLQAFNFINELCLTSTASGGGGAGVEQLRSAGALAIARSIARGSTTAAEAASTAADPAGLPQPLAVWRRQPNRQRLLQLCQWQPHLLPDAQSSEAPHQQQQQHLPTRSRRMFERAACLRLVAGRSMPEALEWLQRGERQSNNQQSAVGLSLVSVALLGALSNSLAADSASVDELSAAGSALPDLSDQLEEHPYLRVMFQFISGGPSEANMRLIVGWDAPENKPQMDLKDRIGFAAMYFSNRFLMEFLTWLNARLTRQGLLEALLLTGVNFNDDSMALLQSYLDRSNDIQSAVTLCVAIGHHSGLSLSGSAQQWLTVYRELLNNWQLFEQRAHFDLMVRRLLPRQEPPPHQTSVQVQCKFCGKRINHLLTAKVGGGPGGAQQRFRPFSSGQASASVDLAAASGGAVAMLKSKNTACMNCKKALPRCEICLMHLGAEVPDAQTDSPVASWFVWCQSCRHGGHAQHLREWFRSNTVCPVTGCKCNCA
;
A
#
# COMPACT_ATOMS: atom_id res chain seq x y z
N MET A 1 -8.64 -13.74 -13.65
CA MET A 1 -8.72 -12.50 -12.85
C MET A 1 -10.12 -12.20 -12.30
N GLY A 2 -11.19 -12.18 -13.12
CA GLY A 2 -12.55 -11.80 -12.66
C GLY A 2 -13.08 -12.53 -11.42
N ALA A 3 -12.86 -13.84 -11.30
CA ALA A 3 -13.27 -14.62 -10.11
C ALA A 3 -12.51 -14.23 -8.82
N LEU A 4 -11.24 -13.81 -8.95
CA LEU A 4 -10.45 -13.33 -7.81
C LEU A 4 -10.96 -11.96 -7.35
N MET A 5 -11.20 -11.06 -8.30
CA MET A 5 -11.79 -9.75 -8.01
C MET A 5 -13.15 -9.85 -7.34
N TRP A 6 -14.04 -10.71 -7.87
CA TRP A 6 -15.37 -10.92 -7.31
C TRP A 6 -15.30 -11.40 -5.85
N ARG A 7 -14.41 -12.35 -5.54
CA ARG A 7 -14.17 -12.83 -4.16
C ARG A 7 -13.68 -11.70 -3.25
N ARG A 8 -12.66 -10.94 -3.67
CA ARG A 8 -12.14 -9.80 -2.89
C ARG A 8 -13.21 -8.74 -2.64
N ALA A 9 -14.05 -8.43 -3.63
CA ALA A 9 -15.12 -7.44 -3.48
C ALA A 9 -16.17 -7.85 -2.42
N ILE A 10 -16.42 -9.15 -2.23
CA ILE A 10 -17.35 -9.67 -1.22
C ILE A 10 -16.76 -9.60 0.19
N VAL A 11 -15.47 -9.94 0.33
CA VAL A 11 -14.76 -9.86 1.62
C VAL A 11 -14.66 -8.41 2.11
N GLY A 12 -14.53 -7.45 1.19
CA GLY A 12 -14.52 -6.02 1.46
C GLY A 12 -13.19 -5.35 1.10
N TYR A 13 -13.11 -4.04 1.33
CA TYR A 13 -11.96 -3.21 0.99
C TYR A 13 -11.26 -2.78 2.28
N ASP A 14 -10.23 -3.50 2.72
CA ASP A 14 -9.46 -3.13 3.92
C ASP A 14 -8.41 -2.06 3.58
N ILE A 15 -8.87 -0.84 3.27
CA ILE A 15 -7.97 0.29 2.97
C ILE A 15 -7.46 0.98 4.25
N GLN A 16 -8.13 0.77 5.40
CA GLN A 16 -7.80 1.47 6.66
C GLN A 16 -6.88 0.68 7.61
N GLY A 17 -6.35 -0.48 7.19
CA GLY A 17 -5.39 -1.28 7.95
C GLY A 17 -4.41 -2.04 7.04
N PRO A 18 -3.33 -2.63 7.59
CA PRO A 18 -2.63 -3.69 6.86
C PRO A 18 -3.67 -4.78 6.54
N PRO A 19 -3.75 -5.28 5.30
CA PRO A 19 -4.85 -6.15 4.87
C PRO A 19 -5.00 -7.33 5.84
N THR A 20 -6.00 -7.25 6.71
CA THR A 20 -6.26 -8.26 7.74
C THR A 20 -7.18 -9.33 7.17
N ALA A 21 -6.68 -10.10 6.21
CA ALA A 21 -7.23 -11.43 5.90
C ALA A 21 -6.22 -12.23 5.08
N ALA A 22 -5.92 -13.43 5.57
CA ALA A 22 -5.10 -14.45 4.95
C ALA A 22 -5.53 -14.85 3.50
N GLU A 23 -6.62 -14.30 2.96
CA GLU A 23 -7.09 -14.51 1.59
C GLU A 23 -6.63 -13.42 0.60
N THR A 24 -6.13 -12.27 1.06
CA THR A 24 -5.54 -11.20 0.21
C THR A 24 -4.03 -11.36 -0.02
N VAL A 25 -3.43 -12.37 0.62
CA VAL A 25 -1.98 -12.66 0.62
C VAL A 25 -1.50 -13.32 -0.68
N GLU A 26 -2.40 -13.64 -1.63
CA GLU A 26 -2.01 -14.29 -2.89
C GLU A 26 -1.12 -13.41 -3.79
N ASP A 27 -1.14 -12.07 -3.62
CA ASP A 27 -0.37 -11.12 -4.46
C ASP A 27 0.63 -10.31 -3.61
N GLU A 28 1.86 -10.81 -3.55
CA GLU A 28 2.99 -10.21 -2.81
C GLU A 28 3.29 -8.78 -3.29
N GLU A 29 3.12 -8.51 -4.59
CA GLU A 29 3.40 -7.21 -5.20
C GLU A 29 2.42 -6.14 -4.71
N LEU A 30 1.13 -6.48 -4.64
CA LEU A 30 0.10 -5.58 -4.10
C LEU A 30 0.32 -5.29 -2.61
N LEU A 31 0.65 -6.31 -1.82
CA LEU A 31 0.95 -6.13 -0.40
C LEU A 31 2.13 -5.16 -0.20
N GLN A 32 3.19 -5.32 -1.00
CA GLN A 32 4.34 -4.42 -0.95
C GLN A 32 3.95 -2.97 -1.35
N ALA A 33 3.10 -2.80 -2.36
CA ALA A 33 2.61 -1.49 -2.78
C ALA A 33 1.78 -0.81 -1.68
N PHE A 34 0.85 -1.52 -1.05
CA PHE A 34 0.07 -0.99 0.08
C PHE A 34 0.94 -0.69 1.29
N ASN A 35 1.92 -1.52 1.61
CA ASN A 35 2.86 -1.24 2.69
C ASN A 35 3.69 0.01 2.39
N PHE A 36 4.16 0.19 1.15
CA PHE A 36 4.88 1.38 0.74
C PHE A 36 4.05 2.66 0.90
N ILE A 37 2.75 2.59 0.58
CA ILE A 37 1.78 3.68 0.77
C ILE A 37 1.49 3.90 2.26
N ASN A 38 1.20 2.86 3.04
CA ASN A 38 0.85 2.95 4.46
C ASN A 38 2.00 3.50 5.32
N GLU A 39 3.25 3.20 4.97
CA GLU A 39 4.43 3.77 5.63
C GLU A 39 4.54 5.31 5.48
N LEU A 40 3.74 5.95 4.60
CA LEU A 40 3.59 7.41 4.57
C LEU A 40 2.86 7.95 5.81
N CYS A 41 1.96 7.16 6.39
CA CYS A 41 1.10 7.59 7.51
C CYS A 41 1.85 7.56 8.86
N LEU A 42 2.69 6.56 9.09
CA LEU A 42 3.38 6.34 10.38
C LEU A 42 4.40 7.44 10.71
N THR A 43 4.88 8.16 9.70
CA THR A 43 5.80 9.29 9.88
C THR A 43 5.08 10.61 10.20
N SER A 44 3.78 10.71 9.92
CA SER A 44 2.99 11.93 10.11
C SER A 44 2.57 12.15 11.57
N THR A 45 2.40 11.06 12.33
CA THR A 45 1.97 11.11 13.75
C THR A 45 3.11 11.20 14.76
N ALA A 46 4.38 11.11 14.33
CA ALA A 46 5.53 10.91 15.22
C ALA A 46 6.53 12.08 15.32
N SER A 47 6.28 13.27 14.73
CA SER A 47 7.24 14.38 14.85
C SER A 47 6.61 15.72 15.24
N GLY A 48 6.51 15.95 16.55
CA GLY A 48 6.72 17.27 17.12
C GLY A 48 8.22 17.59 17.04
N GLY A 49 8.64 18.28 15.98
CA GLY A 49 10.01 18.78 15.79
C GLY A 49 10.85 18.00 14.77
N GLY A 50 11.00 18.55 13.56
CA GLY A 50 12.07 18.22 12.61
C GLY A 50 11.79 17.17 11.52
N GLY A 51 10.64 16.50 11.51
CA GLY A 51 10.38 15.28 10.72
C GLY A 51 9.69 15.42 9.36
N ALA A 52 9.64 16.59 8.72
CA ALA A 52 8.95 16.79 7.43
C ALA A 52 9.63 16.12 6.20
N GLY A 53 10.61 15.24 6.40
CA GLY A 53 11.49 14.73 5.34
C GLY A 53 10.93 13.52 4.58
N VAL A 54 10.76 12.38 5.24
CA VAL A 54 10.58 11.08 4.56
C VAL A 54 9.25 10.95 3.81
N GLU A 55 8.19 11.54 4.34
CA GLU A 55 6.86 11.57 3.70
C GLU A 55 6.88 12.35 2.37
N GLN A 56 7.56 13.51 2.36
CA GLN A 56 7.78 14.30 1.15
C GLN A 56 8.67 13.57 0.13
N LEU A 57 9.60 12.73 0.59
CA LEU A 57 10.46 11.94 -0.30
C LEU A 57 9.72 10.79 -0.97
N ARG A 58 8.87 10.08 -0.23
CA ARG A 58 8.08 8.96 -0.76
C ARG A 58 6.97 9.42 -1.69
N SER A 59 6.32 10.55 -1.37
CA SER A 59 5.32 11.13 -2.28
C SER A 59 5.93 11.60 -3.61
N ALA A 60 7.18 12.08 -3.58
CA ALA A 60 7.90 12.51 -4.78
C ALA A 60 8.58 11.37 -5.57
N GLY A 61 9.03 10.30 -4.88
CA GLY A 61 9.76 9.19 -5.49
C GLY A 61 11.24 9.49 -5.76
N ALA A 62 12.02 8.43 -6.03
CA ALA A 62 13.46 8.55 -6.28
C ALA A 62 13.80 9.41 -7.52
N LEU A 63 12.97 9.38 -8.57
CA LEU A 63 13.18 10.19 -9.78
C LEU A 63 13.09 11.69 -9.50
N ALA A 64 12.15 12.13 -8.67
CA ALA A 64 12.02 13.55 -8.33
C ALA A 64 13.25 14.04 -7.54
N ILE A 65 13.76 13.22 -6.62
CA ILE A 65 14.98 13.53 -5.86
C ILE A 65 16.18 13.60 -6.81
N ALA A 66 16.31 12.66 -7.73
CA ALA A 66 17.40 12.63 -8.69
C ALA A 66 17.35 13.84 -9.65
N ARG A 67 16.17 14.22 -10.15
CA ARG A 67 15.98 15.45 -10.94
C ARG A 67 16.42 16.70 -10.16
N SER A 68 16.18 16.74 -8.84
CA SER A 68 16.67 17.82 -7.97
C SER A 68 18.20 17.83 -7.85
N ILE A 69 18.84 16.66 -7.76
CA ILE A 69 20.31 16.53 -7.80
C ILE A 69 20.87 17.12 -9.10
N ALA A 70 20.30 16.75 -10.25
CA ALA A 70 20.76 17.21 -11.55
C ALA A 70 20.58 18.72 -11.75
N ARG A 71 19.53 19.33 -11.18
CA ARG A 71 19.30 20.78 -11.23
C ARG A 71 20.23 21.57 -10.28
N GLY A 72 20.64 20.95 -9.18
CA GLY A 72 21.49 21.57 -8.16
C GLY A 72 23.00 21.45 -8.41
N SER A 73 23.43 20.64 -9.39
CA SER A 73 24.85 20.50 -9.71
C SER A 73 25.34 21.69 -10.56
N THR A 74 25.83 22.74 -9.91
CA THR A 74 26.83 23.60 -10.54
C THR A 74 28.14 22.82 -10.63
N THR A 75 28.95 23.06 -11.66
CA THR A 75 30.18 22.29 -11.97
C THR A 75 31.21 22.23 -10.82
N ALA A 76 31.07 23.07 -9.78
CA ALA A 76 31.91 23.06 -8.58
C ALA A 76 31.40 22.14 -7.44
N ALA A 77 30.15 21.67 -7.47
CA ALA A 77 29.52 20.90 -6.39
C ALA A 77 29.64 19.36 -6.56
N GLU A 78 30.24 18.90 -7.66
CA GLU A 78 30.48 17.48 -7.94
C GLU A 78 31.79 16.94 -7.35
N ALA A 79 32.28 17.52 -6.25
CA ALA A 79 33.45 16.97 -5.58
C ALA A 79 33.07 15.67 -4.84
N ALA A 80 33.35 14.52 -5.46
CA ALA A 80 33.36 13.25 -4.74
C ALA A 80 34.42 13.27 -3.64
N SER A 81 34.09 12.78 -2.45
CA SER A 81 35.11 12.49 -1.45
C SER A 81 35.68 11.11 -1.75
N THR A 82 36.94 11.02 -2.17
CA THR A 82 37.73 9.79 -2.04
C THR A 82 37.97 9.57 -0.56
N ALA A 83 37.24 8.63 0.05
CA ALA A 83 37.56 8.23 1.41
C ALA A 83 38.91 7.50 1.38
N ALA A 84 39.90 7.98 2.16
CA ALA A 84 41.05 7.15 2.49
C ALA A 84 40.53 5.93 3.28
N ASP A 85 40.85 4.72 2.82
CA ASP A 85 40.31 3.49 3.41
C ASP A 85 41.05 3.11 4.70
N PRO A 86 40.37 3.08 5.86
CA PRO A 86 40.94 2.49 7.08
C PRO A 86 40.85 0.95 7.11
N ALA A 87 40.28 0.31 6.07
CA ALA A 87 39.75 -1.06 6.13
C ALA A 87 40.23 -2.03 5.03
N GLY A 88 41.25 -1.67 4.24
CA GLY A 88 41.88 -2.60 3.29
C GLY A 88 41.04 -2.99 2.06
N LEU A 89 40.29 -2.04 1.50
CA LEU A 89 39.63 -2.23 0.19
C LEU A 89 40.61 -1.90 -0.96
N PRO A 90 40.57 -2.63 -2.09
CA PRO A 90 41.64 -2.53 -3.09
C PRO A 90 41.83 -1.16 -3.76
N GLN A 91 40.83 -0.26 -3.80
CA GLN A 91 40.95 1.04 -4.47
C GLN A 91 39.98 2.12 -3.91
N PRO A 92 40.37 3.41 -3.89
CA PRO A 92 39.51 4.49 -3.41
C PRO A 92 38.36 4.76 -4.38
N LEU A 93 37.21 4.12 -4.16
CA LEU A 93 35.97 4.44 -4.84
C LEU A 93 35.46 5.82 -4.41
N ALA A 94 35.09 6.65 -5.38
CA ALA A 94 34.37 7.91 -5.15
C ALA A 94 33.03 7.65 -4.43
N VAL A 95 32.81 8.33 -3.31
CA VAL A 95 31.56 8.20 -2.53
C VAL A 95 30.81 9.51 -2.49
N TRP A 96 29.54 9.44 -2.88
CA TRP A 96 28.63 10.59 -3.01
C TRP A 96 27.63 10.73 -1.85
N ARG A 97 27.65 9.80 -0.89
CA ARG A 97 26.66 9.67 0.21
C ARG A 97 26.51 10.89 1.13
N ARG A 98 27.45 11.84 1.11
CA ARG A 98 27.42 13.05 1.95
C ARG A 98 26.52 14.16 1.40
N GLN A 99 26.12 14.08 0.14
CA GLN A 99 25.22 15.08 -0.45
C GLN A 99 23.79 14.94 0.11
N PRO A 100 23.10 16.05 0.47
CA PRO A 100 21.78 16.00 1.12
C PRO A 100 20.73 15.20 0.34
N ASN A 101 20.65 15.40 -0.98
CA ASN A 101 19.71 14.66 -1.82
C ASN A 101 20.11 13.19 -2.02
N ARG A 102 21.40 12.83 -1.90
CA ARG A 102 21.84 11.43 -1.89
C ARG A 102 21.46 10.75 -0.57
N GLN A 103 21.59 11.44 0.56
CA GLN A 103 21.11 10.94 1.86
C GLN A 103 19.60 10.69 1.84
N ARG A 104 18.83 11.58 1.19
CA ARG A 104 17.39 11.40 0.98
C ARG A 104 17.06 10.15 0.15
N LEU A 105 17.81 9.87 -0.93
CA LEU A 105 17.66 8.62 -1.69
C LEU A 105 18.00 7.37 -0.85
N LEU A 106 19.07 7.44 -0.06
CA LEU A 106 19.46 6.34 0.83
C LEU A 106 18.42 6.11 1.93
N GLN A 107 17.86 7.17 2.50
CA GLN A 107 16.75 7.09 3.47
C GLN A 107 15.50 6.45 2.84
N LEU A 108 15.12 6.88 1.64
CA LEU A 108 14.00 6.32 0.88
C LEU A 108 14.18 4.81 0.63
N CYS A 109 15.41 4.39 0.34
CA CYS A 109 15.76 2.98 0.13
C CYS A 109 16.03 2.20 1.43
N GLN A 110 15.91 2.84 2.60
CA GLN A 110 16.29 2.25 3.90
C GLN A 110 17.75 1.74 3.92
N TRP A 111 18.62 2.36 3.14
CA TRP A 111 20.01 1.98 3.01
C TRP A 111 20.90 2.72 3.99
N GLN A 112 20.78 2.34 5.25
CA GLN A 112 21.50 2.95 6.36
C GLN A 112 22.38 1.90 7.03
N PRO A 113 23.68 1.81 6.66
CA PRO A 113 24.54 0.73 7.17
C PRO A 113 24.72 0.73 8.69
N HIS A 114 24.54 1.88 9.36
CA HIS A 114 24.59 2.00 10.82
C HIS A 114 23.34 1.42 11.52
N LEU A 115 22.26 1.15 10.78
CA LEU A 115 21.06 0.50 11.29
C LEU A 115 21.04 -1.01 11.03
N LEU A 116 22.10 -1.56 10.41
CA LEU A 116 22.22 -3.00 10.25
C LEU A 116 22.56 -3.63 11.62
N PRO A 117 21.94 -4.76 12.00
CA PRO A 117 22.26 -5.45 13.25
C PRO A 117 23.73 -5.89 13.25
N ASP A 118 24.41 -5.75 14.39
CA ASP A 118 25.77 -6.23 14.55
C ASP A 118 25.83 -7.74 14.47
N ALA A 119 26.90 -8.27 13.88
CA ALA A 119 27.02 -9.71 13.66
C ALA A 119 27.01 -10.52 14.98
N GLN A 120 27.44 -9.87 16.07
CA GLN A 120 27.53 -10.43 17.42
C GLN A 120 26.22 -10.35 18.23
N SER A 121 25.16 -9.69 17.73
CA SER A 121 23.88 -9.69 18.44
C SER A 121 23.25 -11.10 18.38
N SER A 122 23.06 -11.70 19.56
CA SER A 122 22.31 -12.96 19.77
C SER A 122 20.86 -12.86 19.28
N GLU A 123 20.33 -11.64 19.25
CA GLU A 123 19.06 -11.34 18.61
C GLU A 123 19.23 -11.51 17.10
N ALA A 124 18.66 -12.59 16.55
CA ALA A 124 18.19 -12.56 15.18
C ALA A 124 17.44 -11.22 15.01
N PRO A 125 17.68 -10.45 13.92
CA PRO A 125 17.10 -9.13 13.76
C PRO A 125 15.62 -9.19 14.11
N HIS A 126 15.21 -8.43 15.13
CA HIS A 126 13.88 -8.50 15.71
C HIS A 126 12.82 -8.65 14.62
N GLN A 127 12.04 -9.73 14.74
CA GLN A 127 10.92 -10.09 13.87
C GLN A 127 9.95 -8.92 13.59
N GLN A 128 9.94 -7.85 14.39
CA GLN A 128 9.00 -6.73 14.25
C GLN A 128 9.11 -5.92 12.95
N GLN A 129 10.21 -6.03 12.19
CA GLN A 129 10.28 -5.41 10.85
C GLN A 129 10.28 -6.43 9.69
N GLN A 130 10.12 -7.72 10.02
CA GLN A 130 10.26 -8.85 9.09
C GLN A 130 9.04 -9.79 9.04
N GLN A 131 7.90 -9.40 9.63
CA GLN A 131 6.72 -10.29 9.74
C GLN A 131 5.96 -10.55 8.44
N HIS A 132 6.33 -9.96 7.30
CA HIS A 132 5.66 -10.23 6.03
C HIS A 132 6.71 -10.43 4.94
N LEU A 133 7.07 -11.69 4.64
CA LEU A 133 7.35 -12.25 3.31
C LEU A 133 8.07 -13.62 3.42
N PRO A 134 7.51 -14.72 2.90
CA PRO A 134 8.15 -16.05 2.88
C PRO A 134 9.41 -16.15 1.99
N THR A 135 9.59 -15.19 1.07
CA THR A 135 10.59 -15.24 0.00
C THR A 135 11.91 -14.53 0.37
N ARG A 136 11.86 -13.51 1.25
CA ARG A 136 13.02 -12.72 1.70
C ARG A 136 13.91 -13.43 2.73
N SER A 137 13.38 -14.44 3.41
CA SER A 137 14.10 -15.19 4.45
C SER A 137 15.20 -16.11 3.90
N ARG A 138 15.23 -16.40 2.60
CA ARG A 138 16.21 -17.33 2.01
C ARG A 138 17.62 -16.77 1.79
N ARG A 139 17.81 -15.45 1.71
CA ARG A 139 19.12 -14.82 1.35
C ARG A 139 19.54 -13.69 2.29
N MET A 140 19.04 -13.72 3.52
CA MET A 140 19.29 -12.68 4.52
C MET A 140 20.79 -12.46 4.78
N PHE A 141 21.56 -13.54 4.89
CA PHE A 141 23.01 -13.48 5.16
C PHE A 141 23.79 -12.86 3.99
N GLU A 142 23.47 -13.25 2.76
CA GLU A 142 24.11 -12.71 1.54
C GLU A 142 23.86 -11.21 1.42
N ARG A 143 22.61 -10.78 1.61
CA ARG A 143 22.23 -9.37 1.58
C ARG A 143 22.93 -8.59 2.68
N ALA A 144 22.93 -9.10 3.92
CA ALA A 144 23.59 -8.44 5.05
C ALA A 144 25.09 -8.27 4.82
N ALA A 145 25.79 -9.33 4.41
CA ALA A 145 27.20 -9.30 4.08
C ALA A 145 27.51 -8.31 2.95
N CYS A 146 26.70 -8.32 1.88
CA CYS A 146 26.85 -7.39 0.77
C CYS A 146 26.69 -5.93 1.22
N LEU A 147 25.69 -5.61 2.03
CA LEU A 147 25.49 -4.25 2.52
C LEU A 147 26.61 -3.80 3.47
N ARG A 148 27.15 -4.69 4.32
CA ARG A 148 28.30 -4.39 5.19
C ARG A 148 29.58 -4.13 4.38
N LEU A 149 29.82 -4.93 3.33
CA LEU A 149 30.95 -4.71 2.42
C LEU A 149 30.80 -3.41 1.64
N VAL A 150 29.66 -3.23 0.97
CA VAL A 150 29.45 -2.17 -0.01
C VAL A 150 29.10 -0.84 0.64
N ALA A 151 28.39 -0.80 1.76
CA ALA A 151 27.95 0.44 2.40
C ALA A 151 28.67 0.73 3.72
N GLY A 152 28.99 -0.33 4.46
CA GLY A 152 29.79 -0.26 5.69
C GLY A 152 31.29 -0.20 5.45
N ARG A 153 31.76 -0.62 4.26
CA ARG A 153 33.19 -0.77 3.94
C ARG A 153 33.95 -1.67 4.94
N SER A 154 33.26 -2.67 5.49
CA SER A 154 33.83 -3.60 6.46
C SER A 154 33.89 -5.00 5.86
N MET A 155 35.07 -5.39 5.36
CA MET A 155 35.33 -6.79 4.96
C MET A 155 35.18 -7.77 6.12
N PRO A 156 35.68 -7.48 7.35
CA PRO A 156 35.57 -8.42 8.47
C PRO A 156 34.12 -8.74 8.84
N GLU A 157 33.26 -7.72 8.92
CA GLU A 157 31.83 -7.92 9.21
C GLU A 157 31.15 -8.68 8.07
N ALA A 158 31.47 -8.35 6.81
CA ALA A 158 30.91 -9.07 5.67
C ALA A 158 31.27 -10.56 5.72
N LEU A 159 32.51 -10.89 6.05
CA LEU A 159 32.98 -12.27 6.19
C LEU A 159 32.25 -13.01 7.33
N GLU A 160 32.06 -12.35 8.48
CA GLU A 160 31.33 -12.93 9.61
C GLU A 160 29.89 -13.31 9.24
N TRP A 161 29.20 -12.43 8.50
CA TRP A 161 27.85 -12.70 8.01
C TRP A 161 27.80 -13.83 6.98
N LEU A 162 28.79 -13.95 6.10
CA LEU A 162 28.89 -15.07 5.16
C LEU A 162 29.13 -16.41 5.88
N GLN A 163 30.05 -16.45 6.84
CA GLN A 163 30.34 -17.65 7.64
C GLN A 163 29.13 -18.06 8.49
N ARG A 164 28.36 -17.10 9.01
CA ARG A 164 27.10 -17.37 9.71
C ARG A 164 26.06 -17.99 8.76
N GLY A 165 25.97 -17.48 7.54
CA GLY A 165 25.12 -18.04 6.49
C GLY A 165 25.53 -19.47 6.12
N GLU A 166 26.82 -19.75 5.99
CA GLU A 166 27.34 -21.08 5.66
C GLU A 166 26.96 -22.11 6.74
N ARG A 167 27.13 -21.76 8.03
CA ARG A 167 26.75 -22.63 9.16
C ARG A 167 25.25 -22.91 9.25
N GLN A 168 24.41 -22.00 8.75
CA GLN A 168 22.95 -22.09 8.85
C GLN A 168 22.29 -22.54 7.54
N SER A 169 23.07 -22.73 6.46
CA SER A 169 22.53 -23.13 5.16
C SER A 169 22.28 -24.63 5.12
N ASN A 170 21.02 -25.01 4.89
CA ASN A 170 20.64 -26.40 4.62
C ASN A 170 20.80 -26.77 3.12
N ASN A 171 21.15 -25.81 2.25
CA ASN A 171 21.32 -26.04 0.81
C ASN A 171 22.81 -26.02 0.43
N GLN A 172 23.29 -27.15 -0.07
CA GLN A 172 24.69 -27.33 -0.48
C GLN A 172 25.13 -26.30 -1.53
N GLN A 173 24.29 -25.94 -2.51
CA GLN A 173 24.66 -24.96 -3.54
C GLN A 173 24.83 -23.54 -2.98
N SER A 174 23.94 -23.13 -2.07
CA SER A 174 24.05 -21.83 -1.39
C SER A 174 25.26 -21.79 -0.45
N ALA A 175 25.56 -22.89 0.24
CA ALA A 175 26.75 -23.01 1.08
C ALA A 175 28.05 -22.88 0.26
N VAL A 176 28.12 -23.51 -0.92
CA VAL A 176 29.26 -23.39 -1.84
C VAL A 176 29.46 -21.94 -2.30
N GLY A 177 28.39 -21.25 -2.71
CA GLY A 177 28.47 -19.84 -3.10
C GLY A 177 28.97 -18.92 -1.97
N LEU A 178 28.46 -19.12 -0.75
CA LEU A 178 28.88 -18.38 0.45
C LEU A 178 30.36 -18.62 0.79
N SER A 179 30.80 -19.89 0.74
CA SER A 179 32.19 -20.28 1.00
C SER A 179 33.14 -19.68 -0.04
N LEU A 180 32.74 -19.72 -1.32
CA LEU A 180 33.53 -19.21 -2.43
C LEU A 180 33.78 -17.70 -2.35
N VAL A 181 32.74 -16.91 -2.06
CA VAL A 181 32.88 -15.47 -1.84
C VAL A 181 33.66 -15.18 -0.55
N SER A 182 33.53 -16.02 0.48
CA SER A 182 34.32 -15.89 1.72
C SER A 182 35.83 -16.06 1.44
N VAL A 183 36.20 -17.06 0.63
CA VAL A 183 37.59 -17.29 0.21
C VAL A 183 38.10 -16.13 -0.65
N ALA A 184 37.30 -15.66 -1.61
CA ALA A 184 37.66 -14.51 -2.44
C ALA A 184 37.89 -13.24 -1.59
N LEU A 185 37.03 -12.99 -0.59
CA LEU A 185 37.19 -11.89 0.38
C LEU A 185 38.44 -12.04 1.23
N LEU A 186 38.74 -13.24 1.72
CA LEU A 186 39.95 -13.53 2.50
C LEU A 186 41.21 -13.29 1.67
N GLY A 187 41.23 -13.70 0.40
CA GLY A 187 42.34 -13.44 -0.53
C GLY A 187 42.51 -11.95 -0.86
N ALA A 188 41.41 -11.21 -1.05
CA ALA A 188 41.46 -9.77 -1.25
C ALA A 188 41.95 -9.03 0.00
N LEU A 189 41.52 -9.46 1.18
CA LEU A 189 41.95 -8.92 2.47
C LEU A 189 43.44 -9.17 2.72
N SER A 190 43.94 -10.38 2.43
CA SER A 190 45.36 -10.71 2.56
C SER A 190 46.23 -9.88 1.61
N ASN A 191 45.77 -9.68 0.37
CA ASN A 191 46.50 -8.85 -0.60
C ASN A 191 46.48 -7.37 -0.25
N SER A 192 45.39 -6.86 0.34
CA SER A 192 45.36 -5.48 0.84
C SER A 192 46.24 -5.25 2.06
N LEU A 193 46.49 -6.29 2.88
CA LEU A 193 47.44 -6.25 3.99
C LEU A 193 48.89 -6.40 3.53
N ALA A 194 49.12 -7.06 2.39
CA ALA A 194 50.43 -7.26 1.77
C ALA A 194 50.84 -6.14 0.79
N ALA A 195 50.12 -5.01 0.78
CA ALA A 195 50.25 -3.90 -0.18
C ALA A 195 51.61 -3.17 -0.22
N ASP A 196 52.63 -3.66 0.49
CA ASP A 196 54.02 -3.24 0.30
C ASP A 196 54.79 -4.06 -0.75
N SER A 197 54.27 -5.17 -1.30
CA SER A 197 55.07 -5.97 -2.27
C SER A 197 54.34 -6.98 -3.18
N ALA A 198 53.17 -6.66 -3.75
CA ALA A 198 52.56 -7.56 -4.74
C ALA A 198 52.21 -6.85 -6.07
N SER A 199 52.75 -7.39 -7.16
CA SER A 199 52.55 -6.97 -8.54
C SER A 199 51.11 -7.19 -9.01
N VAL A 200 50.61 -6.24 -9.80
CA VAL A 200 49.26 -6.12 -10.37
C VAL A 200 48.81 -7.33 -11.23
N ASP A 201 49.72 -8.27 -11.54
CA ASP A 201 49.47 -9.38 -12.46
C ASP A 201 48.70 -10.58 -11.86
N GLU A 202 48.74 -10.83 -10.55
CA GLU A 202 48.07 -12.01 -9.95
C GLU A 202 46.55 -11.87 -9.81
N LEU A 203 46.02 -10.63 -9.72
CA LEU A 203 44.57 -10.38 -9.78
C LEU A 203 43.99 -10.63 -11.18
N SER A 204 44.79 -10.46 -12.23
CA SER A 204 44.39 -10.75 -13.62
C SER A 204 44.31 -12.27 -13.89
N ALA A 205 45.07 -13.08 -13.15
CA ALA A 205 45.02 -14.53 -13.21
C ALA A 205 43.77 -15.10 -12.51
N ALA A 206 43.39 -14.55 -11.35
CA ALA A 206 42.06 -14.79 -10.75
C ALA A 206 40.94 -14.32 -11.70
N GLY A 207 41.23 -13.26 -12.47
CA GLY A 207 40.55 -12.76 -13.68
C GLY A 207 40.08 -13.83 -14.67
N SER A 208 40.87 -14.90 -14.85
CA SER A 208 40.64 -15.94 -15.86
C SER A 208 39.74 -17.09 -15.38
N ALA A 209 39.56 -17.25 -14.07
CA ALA A 209 38.60 -18.19 -13.47
C ALA A 209 37.19 -17.56 -13.30
N LEU A 210 37.03 -16.27 -13.62
CA LEU A 210 35.78 -15.51 -13.47
C LEU A 210 34.55 -16.07 -14.22
N PRO A 211 34.66 -16.60 -15.44
CA PRO A 211 33.48 -17.05 -16.17
C PRO A 211 32.79 -18.23 -15.47
N ASP A 212 33.59 -19.22 -15.04
CA ASP A 212 33.11 -20.44 -14.36
C ASP A 212 32.52 -20.14 -12.97
N LEU A 213 33.07 -19.13 -12.29
CA LEU A 213 32.56 -18.64 -11.01
C LEU A 213 31.27 -17.80 -11.15
N SER A 214 31.18 -17.01 -12.20
CA SER A 214 29.99 -16.18 -12.49
C SER A 214 28.76 -17.05 -12.75
N ASP A 215 28.95 -18.19 -13.43
CA ASP A 215 27.87 -19.14 -13.74
C ASP A 215 27.39 -19.86 -12.46
N GLN A 216 28.32 -20.25 -11.57
CA GLN A 216 27.96 -20.84 -10.27
C GLN A 216 27.23 -19.87 -9.33
N LEU A 217 27.46 -18.56 -9.49
CA LEU A 217 26.80 -17.51 -8.72
C LEU A 217 25.57 -16.93 -9.43
N GLU A 218 25.12 -17.52 -10.55
CA GLU A 218 24.05 -16.95 -11.38
C GLU A 218 22.73 -16.76 -10.61
N GLU A 219 22.43 -17.66 -9.68
CA GLU A 219 21.25 -17.55 -8.85
C GLU A 219 21.41 -16.57 -7.67
N HIS A 220 22.63 -16.15 -7.32
CA HIS A 220 22.94 -15.40 -6.09
C HIS A 220 23.37 -13.94 -6.38
N PRO A 221 22.41 -12.99 -6.51
CA PRO A 221 22.70 -11.63 -6.95
C PRO A 221 23.63 -10.86 -6.01
N TYR A 222 23.47 -11.01 -4.70
CA TYR A 222 24.31 -10.31 -3.71
C TYR A 222 25.74 -10.82 -3.70
N LEU A 223 25.94 -12.14 -3.84
CA LEU A 223 27.26 -12.76 -3.92
C LEU A 223 28.02 -12.32 -5.18
N ARG A 224 27.34 -12.28 -6.33
CA ARG A 224 27.90 -11.71 -7.56
C ARG A 224 28.30 -10.25 -7.38
N VAL A 225 27.46 -9.46 -6.72
CA VAL A 225 27.76 -8.04 -6.47
C VAL A 225 28.97 -7.89 -5.57
N MET A 226 29.09 -8.67 -4.49
CA MET A 226 30.27 -8.65 -3.63
C MET A 226 31.53 -8.98 -4.42
N PHE A 227 31.48 -10.07 -5.19
CA PHE A 227 32.61 -10.50 -6.02
C PHE A 227 33.01 -9.46 -7.07
N GLN A 228 32.02 -8.89 -7.77
CA GLN A 228 32.21 -7.84 -8.78
C GLN A 228 32.71 -6.52 -8.17
N PHE A 229 32.28 -6.20 -6.96
CA PHE A 229 32.71 -5.01 -6.23
C PHE A 229 34.18 -5.11 -5.79
N ILE A 230 34.62 -6.31 -5.37
CA ILE A 230 36.01 -6.57 -4.97
C ILE A 230 36.93 -6.61 -6.22
N SER A 231 36.47 -7.24 -7.29
CA SER A 231 37.33 -7.59 -8.44
C SER A 231 37.30 -6.56 -9.57
N GLY A 232 36.19 -5.83 -9.75
CA GLY A 232 35.90 -5.09 -10.99
C GLY A 232 36.35 -3.62 -11.05
N GLY A 233 37.00 -3.09 -10.02
CA GLY A 233 37.49 -1.71 -9.97
C GLY A 233 36.38 -0.62 -10.08
N PRO A 234 36.75 0.68 -10.09
CA PRO A 234 35.81 1.80 -10.03
C PRO A 234 35.20 2.23 -11.38
N SER A 235 35.30 1.40 -12.43
CA SER A 235 34.83 1.81 -13.77
C SER A 235 33.30 1.87 -13.85
N GLU A 236 32.77 2.79 -14.69
CA GLU A 236 31.32 2.84 -14.95
C GLU A 236 30.80 1.51 -15.52
N ALA A 237 31.59 0.84 -16.37
CA ALA A 237 31.26 -0.48 -16.90
C ALA A 237 31.05 -1.51 -15.78
N ASN A 238 31.94 -1.52 -14.77
CA ASN A 238 31.79 -2.37 -13.59
C ASN A 238 30.52 -2.02 -12.78
N MET A 239 30.30 -0.73 -12.57
CA MET A 239 29.14 -0.21 -11.86
C MET A 239 27.81 -0.59 -12.54
N ARG A 240 27.75 -0.60 -13.88
CA ARG A 240 26.59 -1.08 -14.66
C ARG A 240 26.29 -2.54 -14.34
N LEU A 241 27.32 -3.40 -14.32
CA LEU A 241 27.17 -4.82 -14.02
C LEU A 241 26.63 -5.05 -12.61
N ILE A 242 27.15 -4.32 -11.62
CA ILE A 242 26.75 -4.43 -10.21
C ILE A 242 25.25 -4.13 -10.03
N VAL A 243 24.73 -3.06 -10.63
CA VAL A 243 23.31 -2.70 -10.50
C VAL A 243 22.40 -3.43 -11.48
N GLY A 244 22.95 -4.34 -12.31
CA GLY A 244 22.21 -5.04 -13.34
C GLY A 244 21.63 -4.11 -14.40
N TRP A 245 22.36 -3.05 -14.76
CA TRP A 245 21.98 -2.18 -15.86
C TRP A 245 22.04 -2.99 -17.16
N ASP A 246 20.96 -2.98 -17.93
CA ASP A 246 20.78 -3.73 -19.18
C ASP A 246 20.82 -5.27 -18.99
N ALA A 247 20.67 -5.76 -17.76
CA ALA A 247 20.58 -7.18 -17.52
C ALA A 247 19.33 -7.80 -18.18
N PRO A 248 19.41 -9.05 -18.67
CA PRO A 248 18.26 -9.80 -19.17
C PRO A 248 17.12 -9.87 -18.14
N GLU A 249 15.88 -9.92 -18.60
CA GLU A 249 14.69 -9.94 -17.71
C GLU A 249 14.65 -11.14 -16.76
N ASN A 250 15.12 -12.29 -17.23
CA ASN A 250 15.11 -13.52 -16.45
C ASN A 250 16.28 -13.61 -15.46
N LYS A 251 17.25 -12.69 -15.51
CA LYS A 251 18.44 -12.76 -14.64
C LYS A 251 18.08 -12.22 -13.25
N PRO A 252 18.24 -13.02 -12.16
CA PRO A 252 17.96 -12.57 -10.80
C PRO A 252 18.74 -11.29 -10.46
N GLN A 253 18.12 -10.31 -9.82
CA GLN A 253 18.75 -9.05 -9.43
C GLN A 253 18.71 -8.84 -7.93
N MET A 254 19.51 -7.90 -7.42
CA MET A 254 19.32 -7.39 -6.05
C MET A 254 17.95 -6.73 -5.94
N ASP A 255 17.41 -6.66 -4.71
CA ASP A 255 16.21 -5.89 -4.41
C ASP A 255 16.31 -4.46 -4.97
N LEU A 256 15.19 -3.90 -5.45
CA LEU A 256 15.15 -2.57 -6.06
C LEU A 256 15.79 -1.47 -5.19
N LYS A 257 15.51 -1.52 -3.88
CA LYS A 257 16.11 -0.61 -2.88
C LYS A 257 17.65 -0.69 -2.87
N ASP A 258 18.20 -1.89 -2.98
CA ASP A 258 19.65 -2.15 -2.97
C ASP A 258 20.32 -1.89 -4.33
N ARG A 259 19.55 -1.74 -5.41
CA ARG A 259 20.06 -1.23 -6.68
C ARG A 259 20.14 0.29 -6.65
N ILE A 260 19.07 0.94 -6.20
CA ILE A 260 18.95 2.40 -6.17
C ILE A 260 19.98 3.02 -5.23
N GLY A 261 20.14 2.52 -4.01
CA GLY A 261 21.12 3.15 -3.12
C GLY A 261 22.58 2.83 -3.48
N PHE A 262 22.87 1.83 -4.33
CA PHE A 262 24.23 1.53 -4.79
C PHE A 262 24.62 2.66 -5.70
N ALA A 263 23.74 2.91 -6.67
CA ALA A 263 23.83 4.04 -7.57
C ALA A 263 23.88 5.36 -6.77
N ALA A 264 23.06 5.51 -5.73
CA ALA A 264 23.10 6.72 -4.89
C ALA A 264 24.45 6.91 -4.18
N MET A 265 25.14 5.85 -3.78
CA MET A 265 26.47 5.94 -3.16
C MET A 265 27.60 6.18 -4.14
N TYR A 266 27.58 5.52 -5.29
CA TYR A 266 28.76 5.38 -6.16
C TYR A 266 28.66 6.11 -7.50
N PHE A 267 27.46 6.36 -8.03
CA PHE A 267 27.32 6.94 -9.37
C PHE A 267 27.46 8.46 -9.33
N SER A 268 28.10 9.04 -10.34
CA SER A 268 28.05 10.48 -10.61
C SER A 268 26.60 10.95 -10.79
N ASN A 269 26.30 12.25 -10.71
CA ASN A 269 24.91 12.72 -10.80
C ASN A 269 24.30 12.43 -12.16
N ARG A 270 25.06 12.64 -13.24
CA ARG A 270 24.66 12.29 -14.59
C ARG A 270 24.35 10.79 -14.70
N PHE A 271 25.28 9.95 -14.26
CA PHE A 271 25.14 8.51 -14.40
C PHE A 271 24.02 7.93 -13.52
N LEU A 272 23.80 8.50 -12.33
CA LEU A 272 22.64 8.19 -11.48
C LEU A 272 21.32 8.52 -12.20
N MET A 273 21.22 9.70 -12.81
CA MET A 273 20.00 10.10 -13.52
C MET A 273 19.69 9.18 -14.69
N GLU A 274 20.69 8.87 -15.51
CA GLU A 274 20.56 7.94 -16.63
C GLU A 274 20.08 6.56 -16.13
N PHE A 275 20.67 6.05 -15.05
CA PHE A 275 20.30 4.78 -14.45
C PHE A 275 18.85 4.75 -13.96
N LEU A 276 18.45 5.73 -13.15
CA LEU A 276 17.11 5.75 -12.56
C LEU A 276 16.03 5.96 -13.62
N THR A 277 16.32 6.74 -14.67
CA THR A 277 15.41 6.95 -15.81
C THR A 277 15.22 5.65 -16.59
N TRP A 278 16.31 4.95 -16.89
CA TRP A 278 16.27 3.62 -17.53
C TRP A 278 15.50 2.60 -16.67
N LEU A 279 15.80 2.55 -15.38
CA LEU A 279 15.19 1.61 -14.45
C LEU A 279 13.67 1.85 -14.33
N ASN A 280 13.25 3.11 -14.24
CA ASN A 280 11.84 3.47 -14.26
C ASN A 280 11.15 3.05 -15.55
N ALA A 281 11.72 3.40 -16.71
CA ALA A 281 11.14 3.04 -18.01
C ALA A 281 10.96 1.52 -18.16
N ARG A 282 11.90 0.74 -17.64
CA ARG A 282 11.81 -0.73 -17.64
C ARG A 282 10.70 -1.25 -16.73
N LEU A 283 10.69 -0.86 -15.45
CA LEU A 283 9.72 -1.37 -14.49
C LEU A 283 8.30 -0.89 -14.79
N THR A 284 8.14 0.36 -15.25
CA THR A 284 6.87 0.90 -15.74
C THR A 284 6.36 0.08 -16.91
N ARG A 285 7.18 -0.21 -17.93
CA ARG A 285 6.77 -1.04 -19.07
C ARG A 285 6.32 -2.44 -18.64
N GLN A 286 7.00 -3.01 -17.65
CA GLN A 286 6.63 -4.30 -17.09
C GLN A 286 5.39 -4.22 -16.20
N GLY A 287 4.93 -3.04 -15.79
CA GLY A 287 3.80 -2.84 -14.89
C GLY A 287 4.08 -3.22 -13.43
N LEU A 288 5.35 -3.22 -13.00
CA LEU A 288 5.76 -3.66 -11.66
C LEU A 288 5.56 -2.56 -10.60
N LEU A 289 4.65 -2.77 -9.65
CA LEU A 289 4.25 -1.78 -8.64
C LEU A 289 5.38 -1.37 -7.68
N GLU A 290 6.46 -2.15 -7.57
CA GLU A 290 7.67 -1.73 -6.84
C GLU A 290 8.26 -0.41 -7.41
N ALA A 291 7.99 -0.10 -8.67
CA ALA A 291 8.36 1.17 -9.31
C ALA A 291 7.70 2.40 -8.68
N LEU A 292 6.70 2.24 -7.80
CA LEU A 292 6.21 3.34 -6.96
C LEU A 292 7.33 4.00 -6.14
N LEU A 293 8.39 3.25 -5.81
CA LEU A 293 9.60 3.78 -5.19
C LEU A 293 10.33 4.83 -6.07
N LEU A 294 10.24 4.67 -7.40
CA LEU A 294 10.84 5.57 -8.40
C LEU A 294 9.90 6.72 -8.76
N THR A 295 8.64 6.40 -9.09
CA THR A 295 7.65 7.38 -9.59
C THR A 295 7.09 8.29 -8.50
N GLY A 296 7.06 7.80 -7.25
CA GLY A 296 6.31 8.41 -6.15
C GLY A 296 4.81 8.13 -6.27
N VAL A 297 4.04 8.74 -5.35
CA VAL A 297 2.60 8.52 -5.19
C VAL A 297 1.82 9.84 -5.23
N ASN A 298 1.91 10.58 -6.33
CA ASN A 298 1.35 11.93 -6.44
C ASN A 298 0.51 12.15 -7.71
N PHE A 299 0.07 11.07 -8.37
CA PHE A 299 -0.66 11.10 -9.65
C PHE A 299 0.05 11.89 -10.76
N ASN A 300 1.39 11.97 -10.73
CA ASN A 300 2.17 12.44 -11.87
C ASN A 300 2.09 11.45 -13.06
N ASP A 301 2.52 11.90 -14.23
CA ASP A 301 2.50 11.08 -15.45
C ASP A 301 3.26 9.76 -15.29
N ASP A 302 4.39 9.77 -14.58
CA ASP A 302 5.21 8.58 -14.31
C ASP A 302 4.42 7.51 -13.51
N SER A 303 3.76 7.92 -12.42
CA SER A 303 2.96 7.05 -11.55
C SER A 303 1.67 6.57 -12.23
N MET A 304 1.01 7.43 -13.01
CA MET A 304 -0.18 7.05 -13.77
C MET A 304 0.13 6.09 -14.91
N ALA A 305 1.27 6.27 -15.59
CA ALA A 305 1.75 5.34 -16.61
C ALA A 305 2.09 3.96 -16.02
N LEU A 306 2.67 3.93 -14.81
CA LEU A 306 2.92 2.70 -14.07
C LEU A 306 1.61 1.95 -13.75
N LEU A 307 0.65 2.65 -13.15
CA LEU A 307 -0.64 2.04 -12.79
C LEU A 307 -1.42 1.56 -14.03
N GLN A 308 -1.35 2.29 -15.14
CA GLN A 308 -1.93 1.85 -16.41
C GLN A 308 -1.25 0.56 -16.91
N SER A 309 0.09 0.50 -16.88
CA SER A 309 0.83 -0.70 -17.32
C SER A 309 0.57 -1.91 -16.42
N TYR A 310 0.42 -1.69 -15.10
CA TYR A 310 -0.04 -2.73 -14.17
C TYR A 310 -1.43 -3.23 -14.55
N LEU A 311 -2.36 -2.31 -14.82
CA LEU A 311 -3.73 -2.65 -15.22
C LEU A 311 -3.75 -3.44 -16.54
N ASP A 312 -2.98 -3.03 -17.54
CA ASP A 312 -2.90 -3.69 -18.84
C ASP A 312 -2.33 -5.12 -18.72
N ARG A 313 -1.35 -5.32 -17.83
CA ARG A 313 -0.77 -6.64 -17.54
C ARG A 313 -1.71 -7.53 -16.74
N SER A 314 -2.33 -7.01 -15.68
CA SER A 314 -3.07 -7.80 -14.69
C SER A 314 -4.55 -7.96 -15.01
N ASN A 315 -5.13 -7.02 -15.77
CA ASN A 315 -6.58 -6.82 -15.89
C ASN A 315 -7.29 -6.66 -14.53
N ASP A 316 -6.58 -6.18 -13.50
CA ASP A 316 -7.09 -6.02 -12.15
C ASP A 316 -7.50 -4.57 -11.86
N ILE A 317 -8.65 -4.17 -12.40
CA ILE A 317 -9.20 -2.82 -12.20
C ILE A 317 -9.54 -2.54 -10.72
N GLN A 318 -9.89 -3.57 -9.95
CA GLN A 318 -10.18 -3.42 -8.53
C GLN A 318 -8.94 -2.94 -7.77
N SER A 319 -7.81 -3.61 -7.95
CA SER A 319 -6.56 -3.26 -7.28
C SER A 319 -6.04 -1.91 -7.75
N ALA A 320 -6.09 -1.62 -9.06
CA ALA A 320 -5.70 -0.32 -9.61
C ALA A 320 -6.48 0.84 -8.96
N VAL A 321 -7.81 0.73 -8.89
CA VAL A 321 -8.65 1.76 -8.26
C VAL A 321 -8.41 1.85 -6.75
N THR A 322 -8.24 0.71 -6.07
CA THR A 322 -7.98 0.68 -4.62
C THR A 322 -6.66 1.36 -4.28
N LEU A 323 -5.61 1.12 -5.09
CA LEU A 323 -4.33 1.83 -5.00
C LEU A 323 -4.50 3.33 -5.25
N CYS A 324 -5.25 3.73 -6.28
CA CYS A 324 -5.54 5.15 -6.52
C CYS A 324 -6.24 5.80 -5.31
N VAL A 325 -7.25 5.14 -4.73
CA VAL A 325 -7.96 5.66 -3.55
C VAL A 325 -7.01 5.78 -2.35
N ALA A 326 -6.14 4.79 -2.13
CA ALA A 326 -5.14 4.85 -1.07
C ALA A 326 -4.15 6.01 -1.30
N ILE A 327 -3.58 6.14 -2.50
CA ILE A 327 -2.68 7.24 -2.89
C ILE A 327 -3.36 8.59 -2.66
N GLY A 328 -4.61 8.74 -3.10
CA GLY A 328 -5.38 9.98 -2.94
C GLY A 328 -5.67 10.32 -1.48
N HIS A 329 -6.00 9.32 -0.66
CA HIS A 329 -6.19 9.48 0.78
C HIS A 329 -4.92 10.02 1.45
N HIS A 330 -3.78 9.35 1.24
CA HIS A 330 -2.54 9.69 1.92
C HIS A 330 -1.92 11.00 1.41
N SER A 331 -2.08 11.30 0.12
CA SER A 331 -1.52 12.52 -0.47
C SER A 331 -2.47 13.73 -0.38
N GLY A 332 -3.68 13.55 0.14
CA GLY A 332 -4.72 14.59 0.13
C GLY A 332 -5.13 15.01 -1.29
N LEU A 333 -5.02 14.09 -2.26
CA LEU A 333 -5.32 14.33 -3.66
C LEU A 333 -6.66 13.72 -4.03
N SER A 334 -7.44 14.44 -4.83
CA SER A 334 -8.64 13.90 -5.44
C SER A 334 -8.31 13.16 -6.74
N LEU A 335 -9.12 12.15 -7.08
CA LEU A 335 -8.96 11.42 -8.34
C LEU A 335 -9.34 12.29 -9.53
N SER A 336 -8.59 12.14 -10.62
CA SER A 336 -8.79 12.84 -11.89
C SER A 336 -8.33 11.96 -13.06
N GLY A 337 -8.68 12.36 -14.29
CA GLY A 337 -8.24 11.66 -15.51
C GLY A 337 -8.54 10.17 -15.49
N SER A 338 -7.52 9.36 -15.80
CA SER A 338 -7.63 7.90 -15.86
C SER A 338 -8.08 7.28 -14.53
N ALA A 339 -7.63 7.78 -13.39
CA ALA A 339 -8.02 7.23 -12.09
C ALA A 339 -9.53 7.37 -11.83
N GLN A 340 -10.12 8.50 -12.24
CA GLN A 340 -11.57 8.73 -12.15
C GLN A 340 -12.36 7.87 -13.16
N GLN A 341 -11.79 7.63 -14.34
CA GLN A 341 -12.37 6.72 -15.33
C GLN A 341 -12.37 5.28 -14.82
N TRP A 342 -11.24 4.81 -14.28
CA TRP A 342 -11.10 3.48 -13.69
C TRP A 342 -12.10 3.27 -12.54
N LEU A 343 -12.29 4.28 -11.69
CA LEU A 343 -13.31 4.26 -10.63
C LEU A 343 -14.72 4.01 -11.20
N THR A 344 -15.06 4.67 -12.30
CA THR A 344 -16.35 4.50 -12.99
C THR A 344 -16.49 3.08 -13.56
N VAL A 345 -15.47 2.58 -14.25
CA VAL A 345 -15.44 1.23 -14.81
C VAL A 345 -15.60 0.17 -13.72
N TYR A 346 -14.92 0.34 -12.58
CA TYR A 346 -15.05 -0.60 -11.47
C TYR A 346 -16.46 -0.60 -10.86
N ARG A 347 -17.11 0.56 -10.73
CA ARG A 347 -18.51 0.66 -10.31
C ARG A 347 -19.46 -0.06 -11.25
N GLU A 348 -19.26 0.09 -12.56
CA GLU A 348 -20.05 -0.62 -13.58
C GLU A 348 -19.86 -2.13 -13.48
N LEU A 349 -18.63 -2.59 -13.27
CA LEU A 349 -18.34 -4.00 -13.06
C LEU A 349 -19.07 -4.58 -11.85
N LEU A 350 -19.05 -3.88 -10.71
CA LEU A 350 -19.79 -4.29 -9.51
C LEU A 350 -21.31 -4.32 -9.76
N ASN A 351 -21.84 -3.35 -10.51
CA ASN A 351 -23.26 -3.36 -10.89
C ASN A 351 -23.61 -4.56 -11.78
N ASN A 352 -22.75 -4.87 -12.77
CA ASN A 352 -22.96 -6.00 -13.66
C ASN A 352 -22.91 -7.34 -12.91
N TRP A 353 -22.10 -7.43 -11.85
CA TRP A 353 -22.09 -8.57 -10.92
C TRP A 353 -23.21 -8.52 -9.87
N GLN A 354 -24.09 -7.52 -9.93
CA GLN A 354 -25.18 -7.30 -8.97
C GLN A 354 -24.69 -7.14 -7.51
N LEU A 355 -23.43 -6.75 -7.32
CA LEU A 355 -22.81 -6.47 -6.02
C LEU A 355 -23.12 -5.05 -5.55
N PHE A 356 -24.41 -4.69 -5.52
CA PHE A 356 -24.86 -3.32 -5.23
C PHE A 356 -24.53 -2.86 -3.81
N GLU A 357 -24.57 -3.76 -2.83
CA GLU A 357 -24.22 -3.46 -1.43
C GLU A 357 -22.73 -3.19 -1.29
N GLN A 358 -21.89 -4.05 -1.85
CA GLN A 358 -20.44 -3.89 -1.87
C GLN A 358 -20.04 -2.60 -2.59
N ARG A 359 -20.70 -2.28 -3.70
CA ARG A 359 -20.52 -0.98 -4.39
C ARG A 359 -20.90 0.19 -3.49
N ALA A 360 -22.02 0.12 -2.77
CA ALA A 360 -22.42 1.19 -1.86
C ALA A 360 -21.40 1.39 -0.72
N HIS A 361 -20.90 0.30 -0.13
CA HIS A 361 -19.83 0.35 0.88
C HIS A 361 -18.55 0.97 0.31
N PHE A 362 -18.15 0.55 -0.89
CA PHE A 362 -17.00 1.10 -1.60
C PHE A 362 -17.17 2.61 -1.86
N ASP A 363 -18.33 3.05 -2.35
CA ASP A 363 -18.61 4.46 -2.61
C ASP A 363 -18.58 5.30 -1.33
N LEU A 364 -19.07 4.77 -0.20
CA LEU A 364 -18.98 5.43 1.09
C LEU A 364 -17.54 5.56 1.58
N MET A 365 -16.74 4.50 1.40
CA MET A 365 -15.32 4.51 1.72
C MET A 365 -14.57 5.55 0.87
N VAL A 366 -14.74 5.55 -0.46
CA VAL A 366 -14.13 6.54 -1.37
C VAL A 366 -14.50 7.97 -0.96
N ARG A 367 -15.78 8.23 -0.63
CA ARG A 367 -16.25 9.53 -0.16
C ARG A 367 -15.69 9.94 1.20
N ARG A 368 -15.35 8.98 2.06
CA ARG A 368 -14.75 9.22 3.38
C ARG A 368 -13.27 9.53 3.25
N LEU A 369 -12.57 8.83 2.38
CA LEU A 369 -11.12 8.86 2.27
C LEU A 369 -10.60 10.02 1.40
N LEU A 370 -11.31 10.37 0.33
CA LEU A 370 -10.82 11.37 -0.61
C LEU A 370 -11.33 12.79 -0.29
N PRO A 371 -10.53 13.84 -0.61
CA PRO A 371 -10.99 15.22 -0.48
C PRO A 371 -12.25 15.46 -1.32
N ARG A 372 -13.21 16.19 -0.76
CA ARG A 372 -14.44 16.57 -1.47
C ARG A 372 -14.09 17.53 -2.61
N GLN A 373 -14.28 17.09 -3.85
CA GLN A 373 -14.10 17.98 -5.01
C GLN A 373 -15.20 19.05 -5.10
N GLU A 374 -16.42 18.76 -4.61
CA GLU A 374 -17.51 19.74 -4.51
C GLU A 374 -18.46 19.37 -3.35
N PRO A 375 -19.22 20.32 -2.76
CA PRO A 375 -20.40 19.97 -1.97
C PRO A 375 -21.32 19.10 -2.84
N PRO A 376 -21.90 18.01 -2.29
CA PRO A 376 -22.71 17.11 -3.11
C PRO A 376 -23.79 17.90 -3.86
N PRO A 377 -23.97 17.70 -5.17
CA PRO A 377 -25.13 18.25 -5.87
C PRO A 377 -26.34 17.82 -5.05
N HIS A 378 -27.11 18.82 -4.64
CA HIS A 378 -28.24 18.77 -3.71
C HIS A 378 -28.55 17.36 -3.26
N GLN A 379 -28.20 16.99 -2.01
CA GLN A 379 -28.64 15.72 -1.43
C GLN A 379 -30.12 15.55 -1.77
N THR A 380 -30.44 14.67 -2.72
CA THR A 380 -31.82 14.29 -3.03
C THR A 380 -32.22 13.40 -1.87
N SER A 381 -32.47 14.03 -0.71
CA SER A 381 -32.99 13.32 0.45
C SER A 381 -34.35 12.78 0.03
N VAL A 382 -34.40 11.48 -0.25
CA VAL A 382 -35.65 10.79 -0.50
C VAL A 382 -36.40 10.79 0.83
N GLN A 383 -37.43 11.62 0.91
CA GLN A 383 -38.22 11.79 2.12
C GLN A 383 -39.49 10.96 2.02
N VAL A 384 -39.68 10.07 2.99
CA VAL A 384 -40.91 9.30 3.10
C VAL A 384 -42.01 10.19 3.66
N GLN A 385 -43.15 10.23 2.98
CA GLN A 385 -44.32 11.02 3.37
C GLN A 385 -45.51 10.10 3.67
N CYS A 386 -46.31 10.48 4.67
CA CYS A 386 -47.53 9.75 4.98
C CYS A 386 -48.57 10.01 3.90
N LYS A 387 -49.01 8.96 3.19
CA LYS A 387 -50.04 9.04 2.14
C LYS A 387 -51.37 9.66 2.59
N PHE A 388 -51.63 9.66 3.89
CA PHE A 388 -52.91 10.15 4.42
C PHE A 388 -52.90 11.62 4.83
N CYS A 389 -51.77 12.15 5.31
CA CYS A 389 -51.69 13.54 5.79
C CYS A 389 -50.61 14.37 5.09
N GLY A 390 -49.85 13.78 4.16
CA GLY A 390 -48.79 14.44 3.40
C GLY A 390 -47.55 14.84 4.23
N LYS A 391 -47.58 14.68 5.56
CA LYS A 391 -46.45 15.05 6.41
C LYS A 391 -45.34 13.99 6.35
N ARG A 392 -44.09 14.46 6.43
CA ARG A 392 -42.89 13.62 6.48
C ARG A 392 -42.95 12.64 7.65
N ILE A 393 -42.52 11.42 7.40
CA ILE A 393 -42.35 10.39 8.41
C ILE A 393 -40.89 10.46 8.88
N ASN A 394 -40.61 11.33 9.86
CA ASN A 394 -39.30 11.35 10.52
C ASN A 394 -39.30 10.26 11.59
N HIS A 395 -38.69 9.11 11.30
CA HIS A 395 -38.43 8.07 12.32
C HIS A 395 -37.29 8.45 13.28
N LEU A 396 -36.52 9.51 12.99
CA LEU A 396 -35.50 10.07 13.87
C LEU A 396 -35.95 11.44 14.40
N LEU A 397 -36.41 11.43 15.65
CA LEU A 397 -36.50 12.54 16.61
C LEU A 397 -37.24 13.83 16.18
N THR A 398 -38.49 13.96 16.62
CA THR A 398 -39.01 15.23 17.14
C THR A 398 -39.77 14.97 18.43
N ALA A 399 -39.07 15.00 19.57
CA ALA A 399 -39.71 15.06 20.87
C ALA A 399 -40.23 16.50 21.07
N LYS A 400 -41.55 16.71 20.94
CA LYS A 400 -42.21 17.85 21.59
C LYS A 400 -42.25 17.53 23.08
N VAL A 401 -41.32 18.07 23.86
CA VAL A 401 -41.51 18.17 25.30
C VAL A 401 -42.59 19.22 25.50
N GLY A 402 -43.74 18.82 26.05
CA GLY A 402 -44.77 19.75 26.48
C GLY A 402 -44.23 20.61 27.61
N GLY A 403 -43.84 21.84 27.30
CA GLY A 403 -43.59 22.88 28.29
C GLY A 403 -44.83 23.76 28.40
N GLY A 404 -45.28 24.01 29.63
CA GLY A 404 -46.25 25.05 29.95
C GLY A 404 -45.81 26.45 29.47
N PRO A 405 -46.65 27.47 29.67
CA PRO A 405 -46.45 28.78 29.06
C PRO A 405 -45.20 29.46 29.64
N GLY A 406 -44.13 29.60 28.84
CA GLY A 406 -42.98 30.45 29.21
C GLY A 406 -41.58 30.09 28.69
N GLY A 407 -41.36 29.01 27.93
CA GLY A 407 -40.00 28.57 27.55
C GLY A 407 -39.65 28.76 26.06
N ALA A 408 -38.53 29.43 25.79
CA ALA A 408 -38.00 29.72 24.46
C ALA A 408 -37.83 28.47 23.56
N GLN A 409 -38.20 28.63 22.27
CA GLN A 409 -38.10 27.60 21.24
C GLN A 409 -36.63 27.24 20.95
N GLN A 410 -36.13 26.14 21.53
CA GLN A 410 -34.86 25.57 21.07
C GLN A 410 -35.08 24.68 19.84
N ARG A 411 -34.64 25.22 18.70
CA ARG A 411 -34.62 24.56 17.40
C ARG A 411 -33.48 23.53 17.40
N PHE A 412 -33.77 22.26 17.68
CA PHE A 412 -32.81 21.18 17.47
C PHE A 412 -32.42 21.13 15.99
N ARG A 413 -31.15 21.41 15.69
CA ARG A 413 -30.56 21.21 14.36
C ARG A 413 -30.40 19.69 14.15
N PRO A 414 -30.80 19.12 13.00
CA PRO A 414 -30.54 17.72 12.74
C PRO A 414 -29.03 17.47 12.72
N PHE A 415 -28.66 16.37 13.35
CA PHE A 415 -27.36 15.72 13.37
C PHE A 415 -26.53 15.98 12.09
N SER A 416 -25.45 16.75 12.22
CA SER A 416 -24.38 16.75 11.24
C SER A 416 -23.76 15.36 11.25
N SER A 417 -23.85 14.65 10.13
CA SER A 417 -23.23 13.33 9.95
C SER A 417 -21.70 13.44 10.04
N GLY A 418 -21.18 13.26 11.24
CA GLY A 418 -19.76 13.12 11.53
C GLY A 418 -19.65 12.40 12.88
N GLN A 419 -18.88 11.31 12.90
CA GLN A 419 -18.62 10.42 14.04
C GLN A 419 -19.70 9.34 14.29
N ALA A 420 -19.45 8.16 13.72
CA ALA A 420 -19.78 6.91 14.41
C ALA A 420 -18.49 6.47 15.12
N SER A 421 -18.55 6.40 16.46
CA SER A 421 -17.67 5.70 17.42
C SER A 421 -17.51 6.55 18.68
N ALA A 422 -18.59 6.72 19.42
CA ALA A 422 -18.49 6.99 20.85
C ALA A 422 -19.59 6.17 21.51
N SER A 423 -19.20 5.05 22.12
CA SER A 423 -19.89 4.51 23.28
C SER A 423 -20.02 5.64 24.30
N VAL A 424 -21.16 6.34 24.27
CA VAL A 424 -21.51 7.24 25.36
C VAL A 424 -21.93 6.35 26.52
N ASP A 425 -21.05 6.24 27.52
CA ASP A 425 -21.40 5.75 28.84
C ASP A 425 -22.53 6.63 29.40
N LEU A 426 -23.76 6.17 29.23
CA LEU A 426 -24.96 6.84 29.70
C LEU A 426 -25.25 6.42 31.15
N ALA A 427 -24.28 6.66 32.03
CA ALA A 427 -24.53 6.68 33.46
C ALA A 427 -25.08 8.06 33.84
N ALA A 428 -26.19 8.07 34.59
CA ALA A 428 -26.81 9.22 35.23
C ALA A 428 -27.62 10.19 34.33
N ALA A 429 -28.73 9.72 33.78
CA ALA A 429 -29.93 10.57 33.64
C ALA A 429 -31.18 9.71 33.88
N SER A 430 -31.98 10.16 34.85
CA SER A 430 -33.21 9.55 35.36
C SER A 430 -34.11 8.93 34.28
N GLY A 431 -34.12 7.59 34.23
CA GLY A 431 -35.22 6.63 34.02
C GLY A 431 -36.26 6.78 32.90
N GLY A 432 -36.57 7.97 32.39
CA GLY A 432 -37.69 8.20 31.46
C GLY A 432 -37.29 8.50 30.01
N ALA A 433 -36.15 9.16 29.78
CA ALA A 433 -35.79 9.66 28.46
C ALA A 433 -35.15 8.59 27.53
N VAL A 434 -34.48 7.58 28.10
CA VAL A 434 -33.78 6.53 27.34
C VAL A 434 -34.75 5.52 26.73
N ALA A 435 -35.92 5.31 27.34
CA ALA A 435 -36.96 4.42 26.80
C ALA A 435 -37.64 4.97 25.53
N MET A 436 -37.59 6.29 25.27
CA MET A 436 -38.28 6.93 24.14
C MET A 436 -37.49 6.93 22.81
N LEU A 437 -36.17 6.75 22.85
CA LEU A 437 -35.32 6.60 21.65
C LEU A 437 -35.62 5.32 20.87
N LYS A 438 -36.33 4.37 21.49
CA LYS A 438 -36.83 3.10 20.92
C LYS A 438 -38.33 3.14 20.60
N SER A 439 -38.94 4.30 20.34
CA SER A 439 -40.38 4.35 20.03
C SER A 439 -40.68 3.79 18.63
N LYS A 440 -40.92 2.48 18.61
CA LYS A 440 -41.42 1.62 17.53
C LYS A 440 -42.82 2.10 17.09
N ASN A 441 -42.88 3.19 16.35
CA ASN A 441 -44.14 3.71 15.85
C ASN A 441 -44.51 3.03 14.54
N THR A 442 -45.43 2.08 14.61
CA THR A 442 -46.10 1.44 13.45
C THR A 442 -47.21 2.30 12.85
N ALA A 443 -47.39 3.52 13.38
CA ALA A 443 -48.39 4.49 12.95
C ALA A 443 -47.76 5.87 12.75
N CYS A 444 -48.34 6.66 11.85
CA CYS A 444 -47.90 8.03 11.57
C CYS A 444 -48.03 8.90 12.83
N MET A 445 -46.93 9.53 13.25
CA MET A 445 -46.93 10.37 14.47
C MET A 445 -47.90 11.55 14.40
N ASN A 446 -48.23 12.02 13.18
CA ASN A 446 -49.09 13.19 12.98
C ASN A 446 -50.59 12.87 12.84
N CYS A 447 -50.96 11.79 12.13
CA CYS A 447 -52.38 11.45 11.88
C CYS A 447 -52.82 10.11 12.49
N LYS A 448 -51.90 9.41 13.16
CA LYS A 448 -52.10 8.12 13.84
C LYS A 448 -52.58 6.95 12.97
N LYS A 449 -52.70 7.14 11.65
CA LYS A 449 -52.97 6.06 10.70
C LYS A 449 -51.76 5.13 10.57
N ALA A 450 -52.03 3.84 10.39
CA ALA A 450 -51.00 2.81 10.28
C ALA A 450 -50.06 3.07 9.08
N LEU A 451 -48.77 2.77 9.27
CA LEU A 451 -47.74 2.90 8.24
C LEU A 451 -47.85 1.77 7.20
N PRO A 452 -47.11 1.82 6.07
CA PRO A 452 -47.11 0.72 5.10
C PRO A 452 -46.72 -0.62 5.73
N ARG A 453 -47.28 -1.71 5.21
CA ARG A 453 -46.93 -3.08 5.61
C ARG A 453 -45.92 -3.67 4.65
N CYS A 454 -45.09 -4.57 5.14
CA CYS A 454 -44.32 -5.47 4.30
C CYS A 454 -45.25 -6.43 3.58
N GLU A 455 -45.12 -6.58 2.26
CA GLU A 455 -46.01 -7.47 1.48
C GLU A 455 -45.79 -8.96 1.78
N ILE A 456 -44.70 -9.33 2.46
CA ILE A 456 -44.38 -10.72 2.81
C ILE A 456 -44.83 -11.02 4.24
N CYS A 457 -44.32 -10.29 5.24
CA CYS A 457 -44.62 -10.57 6.65
C CYS A 457 -45.81 -9.79 7.21
N LEU A 458 -46.41 -8.90 6.42
CA LEU A 458 -47.57 -8.07 6.77
C LEU A 458 -47.37 -7.13 7.98
N MET A 459 -46.17 -7.09 8.54
CA MET A 459 -45.83 -6.18 9.64
C MET A 459 -45.63 -4.75 9.12
N HIS A 460 -46.05 -3.79 9.92
CA HIS A 460 -45.92 -2.37 9.61
C HIS A 460 -44.47 -1.89 9.70
N LEU A 461 -44.12 -0.90 8.88
CA LEU A 461 -42.87 -0.15 9.01
C LEU A 461 -42.66 0.29 10.47
N GLY A 462 -41.48 0.01 11.03
CA GLY A 462 -41.12 0.31 12.41
C GLY A 462 -41.49 -0.78 13.43
N ALA A 463 -42.14 -1.88 13.01
CA ALA A 463 -42.29 -3.07 13.82
C ALA A 463 -40.96 -3.85 13.90
N GLU A 464 -40.71 -4.53 15.02
CA GLU A 464 -39.60 -5.47 15.11
C GLU A 464 -39.89 -6.72 14.28
N VAL A 465 -38.90 -7.14 13.49
CA VAL A 465 -38.96 -8.36 12.70
C VAL A 465 -38.31 -9.47 13.53
N PRO A 466 -39.00 -10.57 13.85
CA PRO A 466 -38.49 -11.62 14.74
C PRO A 466 -37.20 -12.33 14.29
N ASP A 467 -36.77 -12.15 13.03
CA ASP A 467 -35.65 -12.87 12.40
C ASP A 467 -34.51 -11.97 11.87
N ALA A 468 -34.42 -10.73 12.37
CA ALA A 468 -33.35 -9.79 11.98
C ALA A 468 -31.99 -10.11 12.66
N GLN A 469 -31.64 -11.39 12.81
CA GLN A 469 -30.33 -11.86 13.31
C GLN A 469 -29.28 -11.82 12.18
N THR A 470 -29.13 -10.67 11.55
CA THR A 470 -28.08 -10.45 10.54
C THR A 470 -27.30 -9.20 10.92
N ASP A 471 -25.97 -9.29 10.97
CA ASP A 471 -25.05 -8.19 11.34
C ASP A 471 -25.12 -6.97 10.40
N SER A 472 -25.89 -7.03 9.30
CA SER A 472 -26.08 -5.91 8.37
C SER A 472 -27.28 -5.04 8.76
N PRO A 473 -27.09 -3.74 9.09
CA PRO A 473 -28.19 -2.83 9.42
C PRO A 473 -29.18 -2.63 8.25
N VAL A 474 -28.78 -2.94 7.01
CA VAL A 474 -29.62 -2.83 5.80
C VAL A 474 -30.75 -3.86 5.79
N ALA A 475 -30.57 -5.03 6.41
CA ALA A 475 -31.59 -6.09 6.42
C ALA A 475 -32.92 -5.62 7.05
N SER A 476 -32.83 -4.74 8.04
CA SER A 476 -33.96 -4.13 8.74
C SER A 476 -34.64 -2.99 7.96
N TRP A 477 -34.03 -2.52 6.87
CA TRP A 477 -34.57 -1.39 6.11
C TRP A 477 -35.85 -1.76 5.39
N PHE A 478 -36.70 -0.76 5.17
CA PHE A 478 -37.87 -0.90 4.33
C PHE A 478 -37.56 -0.39 2.92
N VAL A 479 -37.73 -1.25 1.92
CA VAL A 479 -37.46 -0.95 0.52
C VAL A 479 -38.73 -1.12 -0.31
N TRP A 480 -38.82 -0.45 -1.44
CA TRP A 480 -40.00 -0.49 -2.31
C TRP A 480 -39.63 -0.36 -3.79
N CYS A 481 -40.44 -0.94 -4.65
CA CYS A 481 -40.34 -0.75 -6.10
C CYS A 481 -40.85 0.63 -6.48
N GLN A 482 -40.11 1.38 -7.30
CA GLN A 482 -40.54 2.71 -7.75
C GLN A 482 -41.70 2.64 -8.78
N SER A 483 -41.86 1.50 -9.47
CA SER A 483 -42.91 1.28 -10.47
C SER A 483 -44.24 0.89 -9.82
N CYS A 484 -44.28 -0.20 -9.05
CA CYS A 484 -45.53 -0.69 -8.45
C CYS A 484 -45.80 -0.15 -7.03
N ARG A 485 -44.82 0.51 -6.40
CA ARG A 485 -44.91 1.08 -5.03
C ARG A 485 -45.18 0.08 -3.91
N HIS A 486 -45.12 -1.22 -4.21
CA HIS A 486 -45.11 -2.29 -3.21
C HIS A 486 -43.73 -2.42 -2.60
N GLY A 487 -43.68 -2.82 -1.33
CA GLY A 487 -42.43 -2.84 -0.58
C GLY A 487 -42.49 -3.68 0.69
N GLY A 488 -41.37 -3.71 1.40
CA GLY A 488 -41.24 -4.53 2.58
C GLY A 488 -39.86 -4.45 3.18
N HIS A 489 -39.64 -5.27 4.20
CA HIS A 489 -38.32 -5.41 4.81
C HIS A 489 -37.34 -5.97 3.78
N ALA A 490 -36.17 -5.35 3.67
CA ALA A 490 -35.14 -5.68 2.69
C ALA A 490 -34.77 -7.16 2.75
N GLN A 491 -34.66 -7.73 3.96
CA GLN A 491 -34.40 -9.16 4.15
C GLN A 491 -35.48 -10.05 3.52
N HIS A 492 -36.77 -9.81 3.79
CA HIS A 492 -37.85 -10.63 3.24
C HIS A 492 -37.93 -10.50 1.72
N LEU A 493 -37.79 -9.29 1.18
CA LEU A 493 -37.81 -9.09 -0.27
C LEU A 493 -36.59 -9.74 -0.94
N ARG A 494 -35.41 -9.66 -0.34
CA ARG A 494 -34.21 -10.40 -0.80
C ARG A 494 -34.46 -11.89 -0.85
N GLU A 495 -35.06 -12.46 0.20
CA GLU A 495 -35.38 -13.89 0.24
C GLU A 495 -36.37 -14.28 -0.88
N TRP A 496 -37.44 -13.51 -1.06
CA TRP A 496 -38.41 -13.74 -2.12
C TRP A 496 -37.77 -13.71 -3.51
N PHE A 497 -36.95 -12.69 -3.79
CA PHE A 497 -36.33 -12.52 -5.11
C PHE A 497 -35.16 -13.48 -5.40
N ARG A 498 -34.75 -14.33 -4.45
CA ARG A 498 -33.83 -15.45 -4.74
C ARG A 498 -34.42 -16.45 -5.72
N SER A 499 -35.74 -16.64 -5.69
CA SER A 499 -36.46 -17.63 -6.51
C SER A 499 -37.53 -17.02 -7.41
N ASN A 500 -37.77 -15.71 -7.31
CA ASN A 500 -38.84 -15.02 -8.04
C ASN A 500 -38.30 -13.74 -8.70
N THR A 501 -38.88 -13.34 -9.84
CA THR A 501 -38.59 -12.04 -10.49
C THR A 501 -39.75 -11.06 -10.36
N VAL A 502 -40.96 -11.56 -10.11
CA VAL A 502 -42.19 -10.77 -10.04
C VAL A 502 -42.52 -10.37 -8.60
N CYS A 503 -43.15 -9.21 -8.44
CA CYS A 503 -43.65 -8.68 -7.18
C CYS A 503 -44.46 -9.74 -6.36
N PRO A 504 -44.24 -9.85 -5.03
CA PRO A 504 -44.95 -10.82 -4.19
C PRO A 504 -46.44 -10.54 -4.01
N VAL A 505 -46.92 -9.35 -4.42
CA VAL A 505 -48.34 -8.99 -4.30
C VAL A 505 -49.14 -9.74 -5.35
N THR A 506 -50.10 -10.56 -4.89
CA THR A 506 -51.05 -11.28 -5.74
C THR A 506 -51.69 -10.35 -6.77
N GLY A 507 -51.57 -10.69 -8.06
CA GLY A 507 -52.12 -9.91 -9.18
C GLY A 507 -51.22 -8.79 -9.70
N CYS A 508 -50.11 -8.47 -9.03
CA CYS A 508 -49.10 -7.56 -9.56
C CYS A 508 -48.21 -8.29 -10.57
N LYS A 509 -47.99 -7.69 -11.76
CA LYS A 509 -47.14 -8.25 -12.83
C LYS A 509 -45.80 -7.52 -12.99
N CYS A 510 -45.44 -6.66 -12.02
CA CYS A 510 -44.22 -5.87 -12.08
C CYS A 510 -42.98 -6.76 -11.84
N ASN A 511 -41.99 -6.67 -12.72
CA ASN A 511 -40.67 -7.27 -12.53
C ASN A 511 -39.89 -6.39 -11.56
N CYS A 512 -39.75 -6.85 -10.31
CA CYS A 512 -39.27 -6.04 -9.18
C CYS A 512 -37.91 -6.50 -8.64
N ALA A 513 -37.38 -7.62 -9.13
CA ALA A 513 -36.12 -8.20 -8.68
C ALA A 513 -34.90 -7.33 -9.01
#